data_AF-A0A7C4H5U7-F1
#
_entry.id   AF-A0A7C4H5U7-F1
#
_cell.length_a   1.000
_cell.length_b   1.000
_cell.length_c   1.000
_cell.angle_alpha   90.00
_cell.angle_beta   90.00
_cell.angle_gamma   90.00
#
_symmetry.space_group_name_H-M   'P 1'
#
loop_
_entity.id
_entity.type
_entity.pdbx_description
1 polymer ?
#
loop_
_entity_poly.entity_id
_entity_poly.type
_entity_poly.pdbx_seq_one_letter_code
_entity_poly.pdbx_strand_id
1 'polypeptide(L)' 'MHIDRRAVNVCPKCKNNLRLVIESENKPKTVFMKYTYVCDVCRFKKIIESTIIKMDGNKIIITKKVGENLS' A
#
# COMPACT_ATOMS: atom_id res chain seq x y z
N MET A 1 5.26 -26.85 -14.09
CA MET A 1 5.35 -25.37 -14.05
C MET A 1 6.10 -24.96 -12.80
N HIS A 2 7.35 -24.49 -12.94
CA HIS A 2 8.09 -23.91 -11.81
C HIS A 2 7.55 -22.50 -11.59
N ILE A 3 6.67 -22.32 -10.62
CA ILE A 3 6.29 -20.99 -10.14
C ILE A 3 7.50 -20.48 -9.37
N ASP A 4 8.26 -19.56 -9.97
CA ASP A 4 9.40 -18.90 -9.32
C ASP A 4 8.87 -18.10 -8.12
N ARG A 5 8.89 -18.70 -6.92
CA ARG A 5 8.44 -18.12 -5.64
C ARG A 5 9.48 -17.16 -5.07
N ARG A 6 10.16 -16.36 -5.88
CA ARG A 6 10.96 -15.24 -5.35
C ARG A 6 9.99 -14.35 -4.59
N ALA A 7 10.10 -14.34 -3.27
CA ALA A 7 9.42 -13.35 -2.44
C ALA A 7 9.91 -11.97 -2.89
N VAL A 8 9.13 -11.29 -3.74
CA VAL A 8 9.56 -10.08 -4.44
C VAL A 8 9.87 -8.94 -3.47
N ASN A 9 9.41 -9.03 -2.22
CA ASN A 9 9.56 -7.96 -1.23
C ASN A 9 10.21 -8.50 0.05
N VAL A 10 11.54 -8.38 0.10
CA VAL A 10 12.35 -8.77 1.26
C VAL A 10 12.58 -7.55 2.17
N CYS A 11 12.47 -7.74 3.48
CA CYS A 11 12.71 -6.69 4.45
C CYS A 11 14.17 -6.21 4.38
N PRO A 12 14.43 -4.90 4.23
CA PRO A 12 15.81 -4.40 4.14
C PRO A 12 16.59 -4.61 5.45
N LYS A 13 15.89 -4.64 6.60
CA LYS A 13 16.50 -4.76 7.93
C LYS A 13 16.86 -6.19 8.32
N CYS A 14 15.92 -7.14 8.20
CA CYS A 14 16.09 -8.49 8.75
C CYS A 14 15.95 -9.61 7.71
N LYS A 15 15.84 -9.25 6.41
CA LYS A 15 15.75 -10.18 5.27
C LYS A 15 14.58 -11.18 5.28
N ASN A 16 13.63 -11.04 6.21
CA ASN A 16 12.37 -11.76 6.19
C ASN A 16 11.42 -11.22 5.11
N ASN A 17 10.43 -12.03 4.72
CA ASN A 17 9.42 -11.62 3.75
C ASN A 17 8.53 -10.49 4.29
N LEU A 18 8.25 -9.50 3.46
CA LEU A 18 7.27 -8.46 3.76
C LEU A 18 5.86 -8.94 3.39
N ARG A 19 4.90 -8.62 4.26
CA ARG A 19 3.47 -8.77 4.01
C ARG A 19 2.90 -7.46 3.47
N LEU A 20 2.11 -7.51 2.41
CA LEU A 20 1.33 -6.36 1.95
C LEU A 20 0.10 -6.20 2.84
N VAL A 21 -0.11 -4.99 3.35
CA VAL A 21 -1.29 -4.58 4.09
C VAL A 21 -1.98 -3.48 3.30
N ILE A 22 -3.28 -3.64 3.09
CA ILE A 22 -4.15 -2.64 2.46
C ILE A 22 -5.08 -2.11 3.54
N GLU A 23 -4.95 -0.84 3.87
CA GLU A 23 -5.78 -0.15 4.85
C GLU A 23 -6.72 0.81 4.12
N SER A 24 -8.00 0.81 4.49
CA SER A 24 -9.00 1.73 3.94
C SER A 24 -9.63 2.55 5.05
N GLU A 25 -9.59 3.87 4.92
CA GLU A 25 -10.33 4.81 5.77
C GLU A 25 -11.48 5.42 4.96
N ASN A 26 -12.71 5.20 5.44
CA ASN A 26 -13.91 5.69 4.80
C ASN A 26 -14.37 6.99 5.46
N LYS A 27 -14.45 8.07 4.69
CA LYS A 27 -15.07 9.35 5.06
C LYS A 27 -16.28 9.60 4.16
N PRO A 28 -17.21 10.49 4.54
CA PRO A 28 -18.31 10.88 3.65
C PRO A 28 -17.78 11.28 2.27
N LYS A 29 -18.27 10.58 1.22
CA LYS A 29 -17.91 10.80 -0.19
C LYS A 29 -16.41 10.64 -0.52
N THR A 30 -15.58 10.15 0.40
CA THR A 30 -14.13 10.03 0.19
C THR A 30 -13.60 8.75 0.83
N VAL A 31 -12.89 7.93 0.06
CA VAL A 31 -12.19 6.73 0.55
C VAL A 31 -10.70 6.94 0.40
N PHE A 32 -9.94 6.72 1.47
CA PHE A 32 -8.49 6.73 1.48
C PHE A 32 -8.00 5.29 1.56
N MET A 33 -7.25 4.84 0.56
CA MET A 33 -6.61 3.54 0.55
C MET A 33 -5.11 3.70 0.70
N LYS A 34 -4.49 2.85 1.53
CA LYS A 34 -3.05 2.87 1.78
C LYS A 34 -2.49 1.45 1.64
N TYR A 35 -1.43 1.34 0.85
CA TYR A 35 -0.74 0.08 0.59
C TYR A 35 0.61 0.14 1.29
N THR A 36 0.81 -0.74 2.26
CA THR A 36 1.99 -0.75 3.13
C THR A 36 2.61 -2.13 3.15
N TYR A 37 3.90 -2.24 2.82
CA TYR A 37 4.68 -3.44 3.16
C TYR A 37 5.07 -3.41 4.63
N VAL A 38 4.79 -4.50 5.33
CA VAL A 38 5.07 -4.68 6.76
C VAL A 38 5.93 -5.92 6.97
N CYS A 39 6.99 -5.80 7.76
CA CYS A 39 7.73 -6.95 8.28
C CYS A 39 7.16 -7.33 9.64
N ASP A 40 6.56 -8.50 9.76
CA ASP A 40 5.97 -8.95 11.03
C ASP A 40 7.04 -9.29 12.10
N VAL A 41 8.30 -9.50 11.68
CA VAL A 41 9.44 -9.82 12.58
C VAL A 41 10.05 -8.56 13.21
N CYS A 42 10.54 -7.62 12.38
CA CYS A 42 11.25 -6.43 12.88
C CYS A 42 10.39 -5.16 12.89
N ARG A 43 9.09 -5.29 12.60
CA ARG A 43 8.10 -4.20 12.54
C ARG A 43 8.43 -3.07 11.54
N PHE A 44 9.34 -3.32 10.59
CA PHE A 44 9.59 -2.41 9.49
C PHE A 44 8.30 -2.17 8.69
N LYS A 45 8.03 -0.92 8.32
CA LYS A 45 6.90 -0.53 7.47
C LYS A 45 7.40 0.36 6.34
N LYS A 46 6.88 0.15 5.14
CA LYS A 46 7.10 1.01 3.97
C LYS A 46 5.78 1.18 3.23
N ILE A 47 5.29 2.42 3.19
CA ILE A 47 4.13 2.77 2.37
C ILE A 47 4.62 2.83 0.93
N ILE A 48 3.94 2.13 0.03
CA ILE A 48 4.33 2.06 -1.39
C ILE A 48 3.36 2.82 -2.28
N GLU A 49 2.10 2.92 -1.87
CA GLU A 49 1.05 3.61 -2.60
C GLU A 49 0.01 4.15 -1.63
N SER A 50 -0.55 5.32 -1.96
CA SER A 50 -1.81 5.79 -1.41
C SER A 50 -2.75 6.19 -2.55
N THR A 51 -4.02 5.85 -2.40
CA THR A 51 -5.07 6.19 -3.36
C THR A 51 -6.20 6.92 -2.63
N ILE A 52 -6.64 8.04 -3.18
CA ILE A 52 -7.79 8.79 -2.70
C ILE A 52 -8.88 8.69 -3.75
N ILE A 53 -10.04 8.17 -3.36
CA ILE A 53 -11.22 8.06 -4.21
C ILE A 53 -12.25 9.05 -3.66
N LYS A 54 -12.63 10.05 -4.46
CA LYS A 54 -13.61 11.06 -4.06
C LYS A 54 -14.80 11.04 -5.01
N MET A 55 -16.01 11.11 -4.46
CA MET A 55 -17.22 11.36 -5.22
C MET A 55 -17.47 12.86 -5.36
N ASP A 56 -17.68 13.31 -6.59
CA ASP A 56 -18.03 14.69 -6.93
C ASP A 56 -19.25 14.70 -7.86
N GLY A 57 -20.44 14.87 -7.28
CA GLY A 57 -21.71 14.71 -7.99
C GLY A 57 -21.86 13.29 -8.57
N ASN A 58 -21.88 13.19 -9.90
CA ASN A 58 -21.92 11.94 -10.64
C ASN A 58 -20.53 11.44 -11.10
N LYS A 59 -19.44 12.07 -10.64
CA LYS A 59 -18.07 11.73 -11.01
C LYS A 59 -17.34 11.04 -9.86
N ILE A 60 -16.45 10.13 -10.22
CA ILE A 60 -15.48 9.53 -9.30
C ILE A 60 -14.09 10.05 -9.69
N ILE A 61 -13.44 10.71 -8.74
CA ILE A 61 -12.08 11.24 -8.88
C ILE A 61 -11.14 10.28 -8.15
N ILE A 62 -10.17 9.71 -8.87
CA ILE A 62 -9.17 8.80 -8.31
C ILE A 62 -7.80 9.46 -8.39
N THR A 63 -7.20 9.74 -7.24
CA THR A 63 -5.84 10.29 -7.14
C THR A 63 -4.92 9.23 -6.56
N LYS A 64 -3.90 8.82 -7.33
CA LYS A 64 -2.89 7.85 -6.89
C LYS A 64 -1.57 8.57 -6.59
N LYS A 65 -0.92 8.22 -5.49
CA LYS A 65 0.44 8.63 -5.14
C LYS A 65 1.28 7.37 -4.91
N VAL A 66 2.38 7.23 -5.65
CA VAL A 66 3.29 6.09 -5.57
C VAL A 66 4.67 6.58 -5.10
N GLY A 67 5.33 5.84 -4.22
CA GLY A 67 6.76 6.06 -3.92
C GLY A 67 7.10 7.41 -3.27
N GLU A 68 8.25 7.98 -3.61
CA GLU A 68 8.98 9.10 -2.95
C GLU A 68 8.19 10.43 -2.74
N ASN A 69 6.92 10.48 -3.18
CA ASN A 69 6.00 11.61 -3.01
C ASN A 69 4.93 11.37 -1.92
N LEU A 70 5.21 10.45 -0.99
CA LEU A 70 4.41 10.19 0.21
C LEU A 70 4.97 11.01 1.40
N SER A 71 5.05 12.32 1.21
CA SER A 71 5.51 13.32 2.18
C SER A 71 4.38 13.74 3.13
#